data_AF-A0A6J7ZZG8-F1
#
_entry.id   AF-A0A6J7ZZG8-F1
#
_cell.length_a   1.000
_cell.length_b   1.000
_cell.length_c   1.000
_cell.angle_alpha   90.00
_cell.angle_beta   90.00
_cell.angle_gamma   90.00
#
_symmetry.space_group_name_H-M   'P 1'
#
loop_
_entity.id
_entity.type
_entity.pdbx_description
1 polymer ?
#
loop_
_entity_poly.entity_id
_entity_poly.type
_entity_poly.pdbx_seq_one_letter_code
_entity_poly.pdbx_strand_id
1 'polypeptide(L)'
;MMKLRTECVKYGTSAPNKINSECGPAKFDIPKSVLKNVLENGFKISDITKLLSVSESTIYRRMSQLGLSKMNFTQIDDSDLDLTLGQIMKEFLLCGETLLQQMLLLKGIRVQRWRPRECIHRLDTDGVQARRTSRLHRRVYNVMGPNHLWQIDTNHKLVCWRFVIVGGIDGFSR
;
A
#
# COMPACT_ATOMS: atom_id res chain seq x y z
N MET A 1 -4.31 -7.41 14.70
CA MET A 1 -5.24 -7.24 13.55
C MET A 1 -6.72 -7.04 13.93
N MET A 2 -7.22 -7.47 15.11
CA MET A 2 -8.66 -7.38 15.45
C MET A 2 -9.25 -5.97 15.70
N LYS A 3 -8.44 -4.93 15.95
CA LYS A 3 -8.94 -3.57 16.27
C LYS A 3 -9.43 -2.74 15.07
N LEU A 4 -9.02 -3.09 13.85
CA LEU A 4 -9.38 -2.32 12.64
C LEU A 4 -10.83 -2.56 12.21
N ARG A 5 -11.32 -3.81 12.36
CA ARG A 5 -12.69 -4.17 11.96
C ARG A 5 -13.73 -3.49 12.85
N THR A 6 -13.40 -3.20 14.11
CA THR A 6 -14.30 -2.53 15.05
C THR A 6 -14.30 -1.00 14.92
N GLU A 7 -13.18 -0.37 14.54
CA GLU A 7 -13.19 1.09 14.33
C GLU A 7 -13.89 1.52 13.02
N CYS A 8 -13.76 0.74 11.93
CA CYS A 8 -14.49 1.03 10.69
C CYS A 8 -16.02 0.93 10.86
N VAL A 9 -16.51 0.11 11.80
CA VAL A 9 -17.94 -0.04 12.10
C VAL A 9 -18.49 1.15 12.89
N LYS A 10 -17.63 1.90 13.58
CA LYS A 10 -18.05 2.94 14.53
C LYS A 10 -18.63 4.19 13.86
N TYR A 11 -18.17 4.51 12.64
CA TYR A 11 -18.60 5.70 11.91
C TYR A 11 -19.41 5.38 10.65
N GLY A 12 -19.25 4.21 10.01
CA GLY A 12 -20.12 3.78 8.90
C GLY A 12 -20.35 4.90 7.85
N THR A 13 -21.62 5.16 7.51
CA THR A 13 -22.06 6.29 6.67
C THR A 13 -22.33 7.58 7.45
N SER A 14 -22.18 7.58 8.77
CA SER A 14 -22.57 8.66 9.66
C SER A 14 -21.37 9.51 10.05
N ALA A 15 -21.46 10.82 9.88
CA ALA A 15 -20.41 11.72 10.33
C ALA A 15 -20.26 11.68 11.87
N PRO A 16 -19.06 11.87 12.43
CA PRO A 16 -18.84 12.00 13.86
C PRO A 16 -19.70 13.10 14.48
N ASN A 17 -20.02 12.97 15.77
CA ASN A 17 -20.75 14.00 16.51
C ASN A 17 -19.99 15.34 16.49
N LYS A 18 -20.72 16.45 16.45
CA LYS A 18 -20.14 17.78 16.62
C LYS A 18 -20.17 18.18 18.09
N ILE A 19 -19.04 18.62 18.62
CA ILE A 19 -18.89 19.19 19.96
C ILE A 19 -18.84 20.71 19.83
N ASN A 20 -19.55 21.40 20.71
CA ASN A 20 -19.50 22.86 20.79
C ASN A 20 -18.11 23.31 21.25
N SER A 21 -17.55 24.28 20.54
CA SER A 21 -16.27 24.89 20.84
C SER A 21 -16.51 26.09 21.77
N GLU A 22 -15.64 26.31 22.76
CA GLU A 22 -15.69 27.53 23.62
C GLU A 22 -15.64 28.82 22.79
N CYS A 23 -14.98 28.78 21.63
CA CYS A 23 -14.99 29.84 20.65
C CYS A 23 -15.03 29.27 19.22
N GLY A 24 -15.84 29.86 18.34
CA GLY A 24 -15.98 29.46 16.93
C GLY A 24 -16.96 28.31 16.69
N PRO A 25 -17.05 27.82 15.43
CA PRO A 25 -18.03 26.81 15.03
C PRO A 25 -17.78 25.44 15.67
N ALA A 26 -18.86 24.67 15.83
CA ALA A 26 -18.81 23.32 16.39
C ALA A 26 -17.83 22.41 15.61
N LYS A 27 -17.08 21.59 16.34
CA LYS A 27 -15.99 20.75 15.83
C LYS A 27 -16.39 19.29 15.83
N PHE A 28 -15.98 18.52 14.82
CA PHE A 28 -16.18 17.08 14.81
C PHE A 28 -15.35 16.40 15.90
N ASP A 29 -15.99 15.52 16.68
CA ASP A 29 -15.35 14.68 17.68
C ASP A 29 -14.66 13.50 17.01
N ILE A 30 -13.41 13.73 16.60
CA ILE A 30 -12.54 12.69 16.09
C ILE A 30 -11.49 12.41 17.16
N PRO A 31 -11.53 11.23 17.82
CA PRO A 31 -10.54 10.84 18.80
C PRO A 31 -9.13 10.76 18.19
N LYS A 32 -8.11 11.16 18.97
CA LYS A 32 -6.71 11.09 18.54
C LYS A 32 -6.30 9.66 18.19
N SER A 33 -6.81 8.67 18.93
CA SER A 33 -6.52 7.24 18.71
C SER A 33 -6.93 6.77 17.32
N VAL A 34 -8.16 7.12 16.90
CA VAL A 34 -8.72 6.73 15.59
C VAL A 34 -7.85 7.33 14.49
N LEU A 35 -7.61 8.65 14.54
CA LEU A 35 -6.86 9.32 13.50
C LEU A 35 -5.40 8.84 13.44
N LYS A 36 -4.76 8.61 14.60
CA LYS A 36 -3.41 8.06 14.69
C LYS A 36 -3.36 6.65 14.08
N ASN A 37 -4.30 5.78 14.42
CA ASN A 37 -4.33 4.41 13.92
C ASN A 37 -4.50 4.36 12.40
N VAL A 38 -5.44 5.13 11.86
CA VAL A 38 -5.69 5.16 10.41
C VAL A 38 -4.49 5.73 9.64
N LEU A 39 -3.79 6.73 10.20
CA LEU A 39 -2.54 7.26 9.63
C LEU A 39 -1.36 6.28 9.72
N GLU A 40 -1.27 5.50 10.80
CA GLU A 40 -0.27 4.45 10.99
C GLU A 40 -0.45 3.29 10.00
N ASN A 41 -1.69 2.93 9.69
CA ASN A 41 -2.03 1.92 8.69
C ASN A 41 -1.87 2.40 7.23
N GLY A 42 -1.43 3.64 7.00
CA GLY A 42 -1.02 4.12 5.68
C GLY A 42 -2.15 4.62 4.77
N PHE A 43 -3.40 4.70 5.25
CA PHE A 43 -4.54 5.22 4.48
C PHE A 43 -4.25 6.59 3.85
N LYS A 44 -4.77 6.83 2.65
CA LYS A 44 -4.72 8.18 2.04
C LYS A 44 -5.73 9.07 2.76
N ILE A 45 -5.43 10.36 2.88
CA ILE A 45 -6.35 11.32 3.52
C ILE A 45 -7.72 11.29 2.83
N SER A 46 -7.76 11.15 1.50
CA SER A 46 -8.97 10.96 0.70
C SER A 46 -9.82 9.73 1.09
N ASP A 47 -9.19 8.69 1.64
CA ASP A 47 -9.88 7.48 2.07
C ASP A 47 -10.38 7.65 3.52
N ILE A 48 -9.62 8.38 4.35
CA ILE A 48 -10.02 8.75 5.71
C ILE A 48 -11.27 9.65 5.69
N THR A 49 -11.33 10.61 4.77
CA THR A 49 -12.48 11.51 4.64
C THR A 49 -13.74 10.77 4.24
N LYS A 50 -13.63 9.82 3.30
CA LYS A 50 -14.73 8.94 2.92
C LYS A 50 -15.16 8.05 4.08
N LEU A 51 -14.19 7.48 4.82
CA LEU A 51 -14.46 6.60 5.96
C LEU A 51 -15.16 7.32 7.11
N LEU A 52 -14.78 8.57 7.38
CA LEU A 52 -15.33 9.37 8.48
C LEU A 52 -16.46 10.30 8.02
N SER A 53 -16.83 10.30 6.74
CA SER A 53 -17.85 11.20 6.16
C SER A 53 -17.62 12.68 6.52
N VAL A 54 -16.36 13.15 6.41
CA VAL A 54 -15.95 14.54 6.70
C VAL A 54 -15.10 15.12 5.58
N SER A 55 -14.98 16.46 5.53
CA SER A 55 -14.11 17.13 4.55
C SER A 55 -12.63 16.95 4.84
N GLU A 56 -11.78 17.02 3.81
CA GLU A 56 -10.31 16.96 3.95
C GLU A 56 -9.79 18.07 4.88
N SER A 57 -10.34 19.28 4.76
CA SER A 57 -10.00 20.41 5.64
C SER A 57 -10.23 20.08 7.12
N THR A 58 -11.26 19.30 7.45
CA THR A 58 -11.53 18.85 8.82
C THR A 58 -10.44 17.93 9.32
N ILE A 59 -10.01 16.97 8.50
CA ILE A 59 -8.92 16.04 8.82
C ILE A 59 -7.60 16.79 8.98
N TYR A 60 -7.22 17.64 8.02
CA TYR A 60 -5.98 18.42 8.10
C TYR A 60 -5.93 19.32 9.34
N ARG A 61 -7.02 20.03 9.63
CA ARG A 61 -7.13 20.85 10.84
C ARG A 61 -6.96 20.01 12.11
N ARG A 62 -7.60 18.83 12.17
CA ARG A 62 -7.49 17.94 13.33
C ARG A 62 -6.09 17.34 13.47
N MET A 63 -5.44 16.99 12.36
CA MET A 63 -4.05 16.55 12.34
C MET A 63 -3.11 17.62 12.89
N SER A 64 -3.26 18.87 12.44
CA SER A 64 -2.47 20.01 12.93
C SER A 64 -2.65 20.24 14.44
N GLN A 65 -3.90 20.25 14.93
CA GLN A 65 -4.21 20.40 16.36
C GLN A 65 -3.58 19.31 17.24
N LEU A 66 -3.50 18.08 16.73
CA LEU A 66 -3.02 16.92 17.48
C LEU A 66 -1.53 16.64 17.27
N GLY A 67 -0.83 17.47 16.47
CA GLY A 67 0.57 17.27 16.09
C GLY A 67 0.79 15.98 15.29
N LEU A 68 -0.20 15.53 14.51
CA LEU A 68 -0.12 14.32 13.71
C LEU A 68 0.33 14.64 12.29
N SER A 69 1.29 13.87 11.78
CA SER A 69 1.74 13.96 10.40
C SER A 69 1.89 12.58 9.79
N LYS A 70 1.51 12.45 8.52
CA LYS A 70 1.78 11.23 7.74
C LYS A 70 3.28 11.06 7.45
N MET A 71 4.05 12.15 7.57
CA MET A 71 5.49 12.20 7.32
C MET A 71 6.33 12.04 8.60
N ASN A 72 5.73 11.49 9.67
CA ASN A 72 6.49 11.08 10.85
C ASN A 72 7.29 9.82 10.52
N PHE A 73 8.52 10.02 10.04
CA PHE A 73 9.49 8.96 9.77
C PHE A 73 10.40 8.76 10.98
N THR A 74 10.78 7.51 11.21
CA THR A 74 11.79 7.15 12.20
C THR A 74 13.14 7.72 11.74
N GLN A 75 13.83 8.43 12.64
CA GLN A 75 15.21 8.83 12.42
C GLN A 75 16.09 7.59 12.62
N ILE A 76 16.49 6.99 11.51
CA ILE A 76 17.38 5.82 11.45
C ILE A 76 18.45 6.12 10.41
N ASP A 77 19.70 5.75 10.68
CA ASP A 77 20.78 5.88 9.71
C ASP A 77 20.64 4.83 8.59
N ASP A 78 21.25 5.09 7.43
CA ASP A 78 21.22 4.13 6.32
C ASP A 78 21.97 2.84 6.68
N SER A 79 23.03 2.90 7.48
CA SER A 79 23.77 1.70 7.92
C SER A 79 22.93 0.78 8.82
N ASP A 80 22.23 1.34 9.80
CA ASP A 80 21.32 0.60 10.68
C ASP A 80 20.11 0.04 9.92
N LEU A 81 19.62 0.80 8.94
CA LEU A 81 18.53 0.35 8.07
C LEU A 81 18.97 -0.84 7.22
N ASP A 82 20.18 -0.80 6.66
CA ASP A 82 20.77 -1.87 5.85
C ASP A 82 20.98 -3.14 6.69
N LEU A 83 21.47 -3.00 7.93
CA LEU A 83 21.59 -4.13 8.87
C LEU A 83 20.23 -4.77 9.16
N THR A 84 19.22 -3.95 9.45
CA THR A 84 17.88 -4.43 9.79
C THR A 84 17.21 -5.12 8.61
N LEU A 85 17.27 -4.51 7.41
CA LEU A 85 16.73 -5.11 6.19
C LEU A 85 17.49 -6.37 5.80
N GLY A 86 18.82 -6.39 5.94
CA GLY A 86 19.63 -7.58 5.67
C GLY A 86 19.24 -8.78 6.53
N GLN A 87 18.90 -8.56 7.81
CA GLN A 87 18.36 -9.61 8.67
C GLN A 87 17.00 -10.12 8.18
N ILE A 88 16.08 -9.22 7.81
CA ILE A 88 14.76 -9.58 7.30
C ILE A 88 14.88 -10.36 5.98
N MET A 89 15.78 -9.94 5.09
CA MET A 89 16.00 -10.60 3.79
C MET A 89 16.60 -12.00 3.94
N LYS A 90 17.41 -12.24 4.98
CA LYS A 90 17.91 -13.59 5.32
C LYS A 90 16.80 -14.51 5.83
N GLU A 91 15.85 -13.97 6.60
CA GLU A 91 14.72 -14.73 7.13
C GLU A 91 13.66 -15.02 6.06
N PHE A 92 13.42 -14.08 5.14
CA PHE A 92 12.43 -14.18 4.07
C PHE A 92 13.09 -13.98 2.70
N LEU A 93 13.53 -15.08 2.09
CA LEU A 93 14.10 -15.10 0.73
C LEU A 93 13.06 -14.61 -0.31
N LEU A 94 13.52 -13.79 -1.27
CA LEU A 94 12.72 -13.28 -2.41
C LEU A 94 11.55 -12.35 -2.04
N CYS A 95 11.64 -11.69 -0.89
CA CYS A 95 10.65 -10.74 -0.42
C CYS A 95 10.58 -9.48 -1.31
N GLY A 96 9.38 -9.14 -1.79
CA GLY A 96 9.16 -7.89 -2.54
C GLY A 96 9.25 -6.64 -1.67
N GLU A 97 9.51 -5.48 -2.29
CA GLU A 97 9.62 -4.16 -1.62
C GLU A 97 8.48 -3.89 -0.64
N THR A 98 7.23 -4.17 -1.04
CA THR A 98 6.04 -3.91 -0.23
C THR A 98 6.04 -4.73 1.05
N LEU A 99 6.47 -5.98 0.99
CA LEU A 99 6.52 -6.86 2.15
C LEU A 99 7.65 -6.44 3.09
N LEU A 100 8.82 -6.10 2.55
CA LEU A 100 9.94 -5.54 3.34
C LEU A 100 9.53 -4.26 4.06
N GLN A 101 8.85 -3.34 3.36
CA GLN A 101 8.32 -2.12 3.97
C GLN A 101 7.34 -2.42 5.12
N GLN A 102 6.49 -3.42 4.95
CA GLN A 102 5.55 -3.82 6.00
C GLN A 102 6.27 -4.45 7.21
N MET A 103 7.33 -5.23 6.99
CA MET A 103 8.13 -5.81 8.08
C MET A 103 8.84 -4.75 8.91
N LEU A 104 9.36 -3.70 8.26
CA LEU A 104 9.91 -2.53 8.97
C LEU A 104 8.83 -1.84 9.81
N LEU A 105 7.63 -1.65 9.26
CA LEU A 105 6.50 -1.07 9.99
C LEU A 105 6.09 -1.91 11.21
N LEU A 106 6.09 -3.24 11.08
CA LEU A 106 5.81 -4.14 12.21
C LEU A 106 6.89 -4.07 13.32
N LYS A 107 8.14 -3.76 12.96
CA LYS A 107 9.23 -3.46 13.91
C LYS A 107 9.18 -2.01 14.43
N GLY A 108 8.17 -1.21 14.06
CA GLY A 108 8.04 0.18 14.49
C GLY A 108 8.92 1.16 13.71
N ILE A 109 9.57 0.71 12.63
CA ILE A 109 10.45 1.53 11.80
C ILE A 109 9.67 2.02 10.59
N ARG A 110 9.39 3.32 10.55
CA ARG A 110 8.70 3.95 9.43
C ARG A 110 9.67 4.81 8.65
N VAL A 111 10.04 4.36 7.45
CA VAL A 111 10.97 5.06 6.56
C VAL A 111 10.28 5.50 5.27
N GLN A 112 10.88 6.49 4.60
CA GLN A 112 10.43 6.94 3.27
C GLN A 112 10.54 5.78 2.29
N ARG A 113 9.59 5.68 1.35
CA ARG A 113 9.54 4.56 0.39
C ARG A 113 10.82 4.38 -0.43
N TRP A 114 11.54 5.46 -0.72
CA TRP A 114 12.77 5.40 -1.49
C TRP A 114 13.94 4.77 -0.71
N ARG A 115 13.98 4.88 0.63
CA ARG A 115 15.09 4.36 1.45
C ARG A 115 15.20 2.83 1.43
N PRO A 116 14.14 2.04 1.68
CA PRO A 116 14.19 0.59 1.52
C PRO A 116 14.59 0.15 0.11
N ARG A 117 14.19 0.90 -0.94
CA ARG A 117 14.58 0.57 -2.31
C ARG A 117 16.07 0.70 -2.51
N GLU A 118 16.65 1.81 -2.05
CA GLU A 118 18.10 2.00 -2.13
C GLU A 118 18.86 0.99 -1.29
N CYS A 119 18.36 0.68 -0.10
CA CYS A 119 18.89 -0.40 0.74
C CYS A 119 18.90 -1.74 -0.02
N ILE A 120 17.78 -2.15 -0.63
CA ILE A 120 17.72 -3.38 -1.44
C ILE A 120 18.72 -3.34 -2.60
N HIS A 121 18.87 -2.17 -3.25
CA HIS A 121 19.86 -2.01 -4.32
C HIS A 121 21.30 -2.16 -3.83
N ARG A 122 21.62 -1.75 -2.60
CA ARG A 122 22.94 -1.93 -1.98
C ARG A 122 23.17 -3.38 -1.51
N LEU A 123 22.15 -4.01 -0.93
CA LEU A 123 22.24 -5.35 -0.35
C LEU A 123 22.16 -6.50 -1.38
N ASP A 124 21.43 -6.30 -2.48
CA ASP A 124 21.16 -7.34 -3.49
C ASP A 124 21.39 -6.79 -4.91
N THR A 125 22.64 -6.42 -5.21
CA THR A 125 23.04 -5.95 -6.55
C THR A 125 22.77 -7.02 -7.61
N ASP A 126 23.08 -8.28 -7.30
CA ASP A 126 22.98 -9.41 -8.22
C ASP A 126 21.53 -9.80 -8.51
N GLY A 127 20.68 -9.89 -7.48
CA GLY A 127 19.26 -10.17 -7.66
C GLY A 127 18.52 -9.04 -8.35
N VAL A 128 18.92 -7.78 -8.14
CA VAL A 128 18.41 -6.64 -8.93
C VAL A 128 18.79 -6.80 -10.41
N GLN A 129 20.04 -7.13 -10.70
CA GLN A 129 20.53 -7.28 -12.07
C GLN A 129 19.88 -8.49 -12.76
N ALA A 130 19.77 -9.62 -12.07
CA ALA A 130 19.09 -10.83 -12.55
C ALA A 130 17.60 -10.56 -12.88
N ARG A 131 16.91 -9.76 -12.05
CA ARG A 131 15.52 -9.33 -12.33
C ARG A 131 15.42 -8.38 -13.52
N ARG A 132 16.46 -7.57 -13.78
CA ARG A 132 16.52 -6.73 -14.99
C ARG A 132 16.76 -7.55 -16.25
N THR A 133 17.67 -8.52 -16.21
CA THR A 133 18.02 -9.36 -17.37
C THR A 133 16.92 -10.36 -17.72
N SER A 134 16.21 -10.90 -16.72
CA SER A 134 15.08 -11.83 -16.92
C SER A 134 13.76 -11.15 -17.34
N ARG A 135 13.76 -9.83 -17.56
CA ARG A 135 12.57 -9.15 -18.06
C ARG A 135 12.27 -9.64 -19.48
N LEU A 136 11.18 -10.40 -19.62
CA LEU A 136 10.66 -10.84 -20.91
C LEU A 136 10.55 -9.63 -21.84
N HIS A 137 11.32 -9.66 -22.93
CA HIS A 137 11.23 -8.63 -23.96
C HIS A 137 9.87 -8.79 -24.63
N ARG A 138 9.13 -7.68 -24.76
CA ARG A 138 7.86 -7.68 -25.48
C ARG A 138 8.16 -8.06 -26.92
N ARG A 139 7.76 -9.27 -27.32
CA ARG A 139 7.93 -9.76 -28.69
C ARG A 139 6.83 -9.14 -29.55
N VAL A 140 7.19 -8.68 -30.74
CA VAL A 140 6.21 -8.28 -31.75
C VAL A 140 5.60 -9.57 -32.27
N TYR A 141 4.28 -9.69 -32.12
CA TYR A 141 3.52 -10.83 -32.59
C TYR A 141 2.90 -10.45 -33.92
N ASN A 142 3.41 -11.02 -35.02
CA ASN A 142 2.83 -10.81 -36.35
C ASN A 142 2.24 -12.12 -36.85
N VAL A 143 0.97 -12.08 -37.26
CA VAL A 143 0.22 -13.23 -37.76
C VAL A 143 -0.24 -12.89 -39.18
N MET A 144 -0.24 -13.86 -40.08
CA MET A 144 -0.49 -13.62 -41.52
C MET A 144 -1.91 -13.11 -41.85
N GLY A 145 -2.89 -13.28 -40.94
CA GLY A 145 -4.26 -12.83 -41.14
C GLY A 145 -5.21 -13.25 -40.01
N PRO A 146 -6.47 -12.81 -40.05
CA PRO A 146 -7.50 -13.17 -39.06
C PRO A 146 -7.69 -14.69 -38.97
N ASN A 147 -7.97 -15.20 -37.77
CA ASN A 147 -8.20 -16.63 -37.48
C ASN A 147 -7.04 -17.57 -37.78
N HIS A 148 -5.87 -17.07 -38.18
CA HIS A 148 -4.71 -17.89 -38.49
C HIS A 148 -4.07 -18.48 -37.23
N LEU A 149 -4.24 -17.82 -36.08
CA LEU A 149 -3.84 -18.36 -34.79
C LEU A 149 -4.71 -17.81 -33.67
N TRP A 150 -5.22 -18.71 -32.82
CA TRP A 150 -5.93 -18.34 -31.62
C TRP A 150 -5.07 -18.55 -30.39
N GLN A 151 -4.95 -17.51 -29.56
CA GLN A 151 -4.27 -17.60 -28.27
C GLN A 151 -5.33 -17.84 -27.20
N ILE A 152 -5.26 -18.98 -26.53
CA ILE A 152 -6.15 -19.34 -25.42
C ILE A 152 -5.32 -19.33 -24.14
N ASP A 153 -5.81 -18.63 -23.12
CA ASP A 153 -5.17 -18.58 -21.81
C ASP A 153 -6.21 -18.70 -20.69
N THR A 154 -5.74 -19.18 -19.54
CA THR A 154 -6.56 -19.47 -18.36
C THR A 154 -6.17 -18.57 -17.20
N ASN A 155 -7.12 -17.79 -16.69
CA ASN A 155 -6.95 -16.97 -15.50
C ASN A 155 -7.41 -17.73 -14.25
N HIS A 156 -6.43 -18.10 -13.41
CA HIS A 156 -6.65 -18.85 -12.17
C HIS A 156 -6.76 -17.99 -10.91
N LYS A 157 -6.80 -16.65 -11.02
CA LYS A 157 -6.83 -15.77 -9.83
C LYS A 157 -8.06 -15.98 -8.94
N LEU A 158 -9.14 -16.55 -9.48
CA LEU A 158 -10.39 -16.81 -8.78
C LEU A 158 -10.55 -18.28 -8.35
N VAL A 159 -9.49 -19.09 -8.41
CA VAL A 159 -9.57 -20.53 -8.12
C VAL A 159 -9.98 -20.82 -6.67
N CYS A 160 -9.69 -19.92 -5.73
CA CYS A 160 -10.14 -20.04 -4.33
C CYS A 160 -11.68 -19.96 -4.19
N TRP A 161 -12.38 -19.38 -5.17
CA TRP A 161 -13.84 -19.43 -5.29
C TRP A 161 -14.31 -20.47 -6.32
N ARG A 162 -13.42 -21.38 -6.75
CA ARG A 162 -13.67 -22.44 -7.74
C ARG A 162 -14.03 -21.94 -9.14
N PHE A 163 -13.65 -20.70 -9.47
CA PHE A 163 -13.78 -20.16 -10.82
C PHE A 163 -12.44 -20.17 -11.55
N VAL A 164 -12.47 -20.66 -12.80
CA VAL A 164 -11.37 -20.53 -13.76
C VAL A 164 -11.95 -19.87 -15.00
N ILE A 165 -11.38 -18.74 -15.41
CA ILE A 165 -11.83 -18.01 -16.60
C ILE A 165 -10.91 -18.41 -17.75
N VAL A 166 -11.48 -18.94 -18.82
CA VAL A 166 -10.75 -19.26 -20.06
C VAL A 166 -11.08 -18.19 -21.09
N GLY A 167 -10.07 -17.50 -21.60
CA GLY A 167 -10.22 -16.47 -22.63
C GLY A 167 -9.47 -16.87 -23.89
N GLY A 168 -10.10 -16.70 -25.05
CA GLY A 168 -9.47 -16.84 -26.35
C GLY A 168 -9.44 -15.51 -27.09
N ILE A 169 -8.31 -15.16 -27.70
CA ILE A 169 -8.17 -13.99 -28.56
C ILE A 169 -7.54 -14.39 -29.89
N ASP A 170 -8.06 -13.86 -31.00
CA ASP A 170 -7.43 -13.99 -32.30
C ASP A 170 -6.07 -13.27 -32.30
N GLY A 171 -5.04 -13.95 -32.79
CA GLY A 171 -3.66 -13.49 -32.79
C GLY A 171 -3.42 -12.29 -33.71
N PHE A 172 -4.26 -12.10 -34.72
CA PHE A 172 -4.18 -11.00 -35.67
C PHE A 172 -4.84 -9.71 -35.14
N SER A 173 -6.00 -9.84 -34.49
CA SER A 173 -6.78 -8.70 -33.98
C SER A 173 -6.54 -8.34 -32.51
N ARG A 174 -5.36 -8.68 -31.95
CA ARG A 174 -5.04 -8.52 -30.51
C ARG A 174 -5.18 -7.10 -29.96
#